data_AF-A0A7S3PQ37-F1
#
_entry.id   AF-A0A7S3PQ37-F1
#
_cell.length_a   1.000
_cell.length_b   1.000
_cell.length_c   1.000
_cell.angle_alpha   90.00
_cell.angle_beta   90.00
_cell.angle_gamma   90.00
#
_symmetry.space_group_name_H-M   'P 1'
#
loop_
_entity.id
_entity.type
_entity.pdbx_description
1 polymer ?
#
loop_
_entity_poly.entity_id
_entity_poly.type
_entity_poly.pdbx_seq_one_letter_code
_entity_poly.pdbx_strand_id
1 'polypeptide(L)'
;MIPLNSLLFAIAVVMVQLANSNLAVADLNLRSLHGGGEKLKFWCKWNPSWCIQCPKVTPIDDFDLDKYIEKSWYVQKQQVNPYQAENELYCVTATYSRQNDSDLIVVNNYANDGAVNGPTIGTGTQSIFSNLCAKQKEVGTGNLAVAPCFFDKLRLFDLVAGPYWVVSIDEKNYSWAIVSGGQPKVVKQEDPTLCTTKEGNSFLDTNGSGLWLFTREPQADPETISMMENKLTELGFYTGDLKNVSQAGCTYNGANLKA
;
A
#
# COMPACT_ATOMS: atom_id res chain seq x y z
N MET A 1 -42.28 29.20 -0.42
CA MET A 1 -42.87 27.84 -0.39
C MET A 1 -42.70 27.23 -1.76
N ILE A 2 -41.71 26.36 -1.92
CA ILE A 2 -41.54 25.56 -3.15
C ILE A 2 -42.39 24.29 -2.92
N PRO A 3 -43.27 23.90 -3.85
CA PRO A 3 -44.21 22.81 -3.60
C PRO A 3 -43.46 21.47 -3.42
N LEU A 4 -43.88 20.70 -2.42
CA LEU A 4 -43.27 19.43 -1.98
C LEU A 4 -43.08 18.41 -3.13
N ASN A 5 -43.95 18.47 -4.15
CA ASN A 5 -43.90 17.57 -5.31
C ASN A 5 -42.74 17.85 -6.29
N SER A 6 -42.18 19.07 -6.30
CA SER A 6 -41.04 19.40 -7.17
C SER A 6 -39.71 18.88 -6.62
N LEU A 7 -39.60 18.73 -5.29
CA LEU A 7 -38.40 18.22 -4.62
C LEU A 7 -38.30 16.69 -4.75
N LEU A 8 -39.43 15.98 -4.64
CA LEU A 8 -39.50 14.52 -4.84
C LEU A 8 -39.17 14.12 -6.29
N PHE A 9 -39.57 14.94 -7.28
CA PHE A 9 -39.22 14.70 -8.69
C PHE A 9 -37.72 14.92 -8.98
N ALA A 10 -37.10 15.94 -8.36
CA ALA A 10 -35.66 16.16 -8.47
C ALA A 10 -34.84 15.04 -7.79
N ILE A 11 -35.31 14.53 -6.65
CA ILE A 11 -34.68 13.42 -5.92
C ILE A 11 -34.77 12.11 -6.73
N ALA A 12 -35.90 11.82 -7.37
CA ALA A 12 -36.05 10.63 -8.21
C ALA A 12 -35.14 10.67 -9.46
N VAL A 13 -35.00 11.84 -10.10
CA VAL A 13 -34.14 12.01 -11.27
C VAL A 13 -32.65 11.84 -10.91
N VAL A 14 -32.20 12.38 -9.77
CA VAL A 14 -30.81 12.23 -9.32
C VAL A 14 -30.48 10.78 -8.93
N MET A 15 -31.42 10.08 -8.28
CA MET A 15 -31.23 8.66 -7.89
C MET A 15 -31.20 7.73 -9.11
N VAL A 16 -31.98 8.03 -10.16
CA VAL A 16 -31.95 7.27 -11.44
C VAL A 16 -30.70 7.58 -12.26
N GLN A 17 -30.16 8.81 -12.20
CA GLN A 17 -28.92 9.17 -12.89
C GLN A 17 -27.68 8.49 -12.26
N LEU A 18 -27.66 8.34 -10.93
CA LEU A 18 -26.57 7.70 -10.19
C LEU A 18 -26.59 6.17 -10.28
N ALA A 19 -27.76 5.56 -10.45
CA ALA A 19 -27.87 4.10 -10.62
C ALA A 19 -27.38 3.61 -12.01
N ASN A 20 -27.30 4.49 -13.01
CA ASN A 20 -27.02 4.13 -14.41
C ASN A 20 -25.69 4.65 -14.96
N SER A 21 -24.84 5.29 -14.16
CA SER A 21 -23.55 5.79 -14.64
C SER A 21 -22.37 5.08 -13.96
N ASN A 22 -21.69 4.23 -14.73
CA ASN A 22 -20.35 3.70 -14.47
C ASN A 22 -19.28 4.81 -14.55
N LEU A 23 -19.50 5.95 -13.90
CA LEU A 23 -18.57 7.05 -13.83
C LEU A 23 -17.88 7.03 -12.48
N ALA A 24 -16.55 6.87 -12.54
CA ALA A 24 -15.63 6.93 -11.42
C ALA A 24 -16.05 8.03 -10.43
N VAL A 25 -16.30 7.61 -9.18
CA VAL A 25 -16.51 8.52 -8.07
C VAL A 25 -15.18 9.24 -7.84
N ALA A 26 -14.98 10.35 -8.56
CA ALA A 26 -14.01 11.35 -8.17
C ALA A 26 -14.37 11.77 -6.74
N ASP A 27 -13.35 11.91 -5.90
CA ASP A 27 -13.38 12.44 -4.53
C ASP A 27 -14.18 13.76 -4.46
N LEU A 28 -15.50 13.65 -4.46
CA LEU A 28 -16.42 14.74 -4.22
C LEU A 28 -16.37 14.97 -2.72
N ASN A 29 -15.54 15.94 -2.34
CA ASN A 29 -15.42 16.47 -1.00
C ASN A 29 -16.83 16.78 -0.47
N LEU A 30 -17.42 15.84 0.30
CA LEU A 30 -18.83 15.85 0.73
C LEU A 30 -19.21 17.13 1.49
N ARG A 31 -18.20 17.83 2.02
CA ARG A 31 -18.32 19.17 2.63
C ARG A 31 -18.89 20.22 1.68
N SER A 32 -18.59 20.14 0.38
CA SER A 32 -19.05 21.11 -0.62
C SER A 32 -20.52 20.94 -0.99
N LEU A 33 -21.08 19.72 -0.84
CA LEU A 33 -22.47 19.43 -1.23
C LEU A 33 -23.46 19.59 -0.06
N HIS A 34 -23.01 19.43 1.19
CA HIS A 34 -23.93 19.28 2.33
C HIS A 34 -23.98 20.46 3.31
N GLY A 35 -23.19 21.51 3.11
CA GLY A 35 -23.32 22.79 3.82
C GLY A 35 -23.21 22.69 5.35
N GLY A 36 -22.02 22.93 5.88
CA GLY A 36 -21.79 23.16 7.32
C GLY A 36 -21.91 21.92 8.23
N GLY A 37 -21.20 21.97 9.36
CA GLY A 37 -20.98 20.82 10.25
C GLY A 37 -22.22 20.21 10.92
N GLU A 38 -23.33 20.93 11.03
CA GLU A 38 -24.56 20.39 11.65
C GLU A 38 -25.37 19.50 10.71
N LYS A 39 -25.41 19.81 9.41
CA LYS A 39 -26.07 18.94 8.42
C LYS A 39 -25.32 17.63 8.26
N LEU A 40 -23.99 17.66 8.28
CA LEU A 40 -23.15 16.46 8.22
C LEU A 40 -23.51 15.47 9.34
N LYS A 41 -23.64 15.94 10.59
CA LYS A 41 -24.04 15.11 11.75
C LYS A 41 -25.40 14.43 11.59
N PHE A 42 -26.36 15.07 10.93
CA PHE A 42 -27.68 14.48 10.66
C PHE A 42 -27.58 13.29 9.70
N TRP A 43 -26.76 13.39 8.65
CA TRP A 43 -26.57 12.31 7.68
C TRP A 43 -25.70 11.16 8.22
N CYS A 44 -24.68 11.45 9.06
CA CYS A 44 -23.89 10.41 9.73
C CYS A 44 -24.74 9.48 10.62
N LYS A 45 -25.88 9.97 11.11
CA LYS A 45 -26.82 9.16 11.91
C LYS A 45 -27.57 8.11 11.07
N TRP A 46 -27.71 8.33 9.76
CA TRP A 46 -28.41 7.44 8.84
C TRP A 46 -27.46 6.53 8.05
N ASN A 47 -26.20 6.95 7.84
CA ASN A 47 -25.12 6.09 7.31
C ASN A 47 -23.75 6.53 7.87
N PRO A 48 -23.25 5.88 8.95
CA PRO A 48 -22.01 6.27 9.63
C PRO A 48 -20.76 6.24 8.73
N SER A 49 -20.70 5.29 7.81
CA SER A 49 -19.56 5.07 6.90
C SER A 49 -19.21 6.26 6.01
N TRP A 50 -20.13 7.23 5.82
CA TRP A 50 -19.91 8.43 5.01
C TRP A 50 -19.18 9.56 5.76
N CYS A 51 -18.97 9.38 7.06
CA CYS A 51 -18.36 10.39 7.93
C CYS A 51 -17.11 9.89 8.66
N ILE A 52 -16.79 8.60 8.54
CA ILE A 52 -15.62 8.01 9.18
C ILE A 52 -14.41 8.29 8.30
N GLN A 53 -13.45 9.03 8.85
CA GLN A 53 -12.23 9.39 8.16
C GLN A 53 -11.10 8.49 8.63
N CYS A 54 -10.38 7.91 7.67
CA CYS A 54 -9.21 7.12 7.98
C CYS A 54 -8.11 7.93 8.68
N PRO A 55 -7.41 7.35 9.65
CA PRO A 55 -6.30 8.00 10.34
C PRO A 55 -5.22 8.51 9.38
N LYS A 56 -4.69 9.70 9.68
CA LYS A 56 -3.57 10.24 8.91
C LYS A 56 -2.25 9.60 9.37
N VAL A 57 -1.78 8.63 8.63
CA VAL A 57 -0.44 8.05 8.68
C VAL A 57 0.54 8.87 7.85
N THR A 58 1.75 9.03 8.38
CA THR A 58 2.92 9.60 7.70
C THR A 58 4.06 8.57 7.68
N PRO A 59 4.97 8.64 6.71
CA PRO A 59 6.25 7.92 6.79
C PRO A 59 7.03 8.33 8.05
N ILE A 60 7.95 7.47 8.49
CA ILE A 60 8.84 7.78 9.61
C ILE A 60 9.87 8.85 9.24
N ASP A 61 10.32 9.59 10.24
CA ASP A 61 11.52 10.42 10.19
C ASP A 61 12.74 9.63 10.70
N ASP A 62 13.91 10.29 10.81
CA ASP A 62 15.17 9.70 11.30
C ASP A 62 15.56 8.36 10.61
N PHE A 63 15.30 8.30 9.30
CA PHE A 63 15.46 7.12 8.48
C PHE A 63 16.79 7.11 7.70
N ASP A 64 17.60 6.10 7.98
CA ASP A 64 18.84 5.80 7.29
C ASP A 64 18.57 4.88 6.09
N LEU A 65 18.54 5.48 4.90
CA LEU A 65 18.29 4.76 3.67
C LEU A 65 19.39 3.73 3.37
N ASP A 66 20.65 4.03 3.66
CA ASP A 66 21.76 3.11 3.36
C ASP A 66 21.64 1.83 4.19
N LYS A 67 21.32 1.96 5.46
CA LYS A 67 21.06 0.82 6.35
C LYS A 67 19.80 0.05 5.94
N TYR A 68 18.77 0.74 5.44
CA TYR A 68 17.56 0.07 4.94
C TYR A 68 17.81 -0.80 3.72
N ILE A 69 18.70 -0.38 2.81
CA ILE A 69 18.99 -1.10 1.55
C ILE A 69 20.23 -2.00 1.61
N GLU A 70 20.93 -2.02 2.74
CA GLU A 70 22.16 -2.79 2.94
C GLU A 70 21.94 -4.29 2.67
N LYS A 71 20.83 -4.83 3.18
CA LYS A 71 20.48 -6.26 3.13
C LYS A 71 19.15 -6.49 2.42
N SER A 72 18.85 -7.75 2.11
CA SER A 72 17.53 -8.14 1.63
C SER A 72 16.47 -8.10 2.72
N TRP A 73 15.22 -7.95 2.30
CA TRP A 73 14.04 -8.07 3.15
C TRP A 73 13.24 -9.32 2.75
N TYR A 74 12.75 -10.03 3.76
CA TYR A 74 11.84 -11.17 3.63
C TYR A 74 10.46 -10.74 4.10
N VAL A 75 9.47 -10.89 3.23
CA VAL A 75 8.10 -10.53 3.58
C VAL A 75 7.50 -11.64 4.44
N GLN A 76 7.00 -11.30 5.62
CA GLN A 76 6.37 -12.26 6.54
C GLN A 76 4.86 -12.30 6.35
N LYS A 77 4.26 -11.12 6.17
CA LYS A 77 2.85 -10.95 5.84
C LYS A 77 2.68 -9.79 4.87
N GLN A 78 1.70 -9.89 3.99
CA GLN A 78 1.30 -8.76 3.14
C GLN A 78 -0.17 -8.82 2.73
N GLN A 79 -0.68 -7.68 2.28
CA GLN A 79 -1.95 -7.63 1.56
C GLN A 79 -1.75 -8.06 0.11
N VAL A 80 -2.75 -8.75 -0.43
CA VAL A 80 -2.88 -8.94 -1.87
C VAL A 80 -3.09 -7.59 -2.53
N ASN A 81 -2.58 -7.42 -3.74
CA ASN A 81 -2.64 -6.18 -4.48
C ASN A 81 -2.75 -6.47 -5.99
N PRO A 82 -2.93 -5.46 -6.86
CA PRO A 82 -3.22 -5.67 -8.28
C PRO A 82 -2.16 -6.46 -9.07
N TYR A 83 -0.95 -6.58 -8.52
CA TYR A 83 0.21 -7.17 -9.18
C TYR A 83 0.78 -8.36 -8.41
N GLN A 84 0.18 -8.74 -7.27
CA GLN A 84 0.57 -9.93 -6.52
C GLN A 84 -0.64 -10.56 -5.80
N ALA A 85 -1.06 -11.71 -6.30
CA ALA A 85 -2.20 -12.48 -5.79
C ALA A 85 -1.80 -13.41 -4.62
N GLU A 86 -2.79 -13.99 -3.94
CA GLU A 86 -2.54 -14.86 -2.78
C GLU A 86 -1.76 -16.13 -3.15
N ASN A 87 -1.95 -16.68 -4.37
CA ASN A 87 -1.19 -17.83 -4.87
C ASN A 87 0.27 -17.50 -5.21
N GLU A 88 0.69 -16.24 -5.07
CA GLU A 88 2.04 -15.75 -5.37
C GLU A 88 2.79 -15.35 -4.08
N LEU A 89 2.22 -15.65 -2.91
CA LEU A 89 2.76 -15.30 -1.58
C LEU A 89 3.70 -16.38 -1.04
N TYR A 90 4.64 -16.82 -1.87
CA TYR A 90 5.66 -17.81 -1.51
C TYR A 90 7.05 -17.22 -1.72
N CYS A 91 7.93 -17.38 -0.73
CA CYS A 91 9.33 -16.97 -0.79
C CYS A 91 9.55 -15.50 -1.18
N VAL A 92 8.62 -14.61 -0.80
CA VAL A 92 8.63 -13.22 -1.26
C VAL A 92 9.78 -12.44 -0.62
N THR A 93 10.61 -11.79 -1.44
CA THR A 93 11.73 -10.95 -0.98
C THR A 93 11.83 -9.66 -1.78
N ALA A 94 12.46 -8.66 -1.17
CA ALA A 94 12.79 -7.40 -1.81
C ALA A 94 14.26 -7.05 -1.55
N THR A 95 15.01 -6.78 -2.62
CA THR A 95 16.41 -6.37 -2.56
C THR A 95 16.64 -5.08 -3.33
N TYR A 96 17.23 -4.11 -2.65
CA TYR A 96 17.42 -2.76 -3.16
C TYR A 96 18.88 -2.51 -3.54
N SER A 97 19.17 -1.93 -4.70
CA SER A 97 20.55 -1.61 -5.12
C SER A 97 20.67 -0.20 -5.69
N ARG A 98 21.64 0.57 -5.19
CA ARG A 98 21.96 1.89 -5.74
C ARG A 98 22.49 1.76 -7.18
N GLN A 99 22.20 2.77 -7.99
CA GLN A 99 22.85 2.95 -9.29
C GLN A 99 23.98 3.97 -9.13
N ASN A 100 25.10 3.76 -9.82
CA ASN A 100 26.31 4.58 -9.64
C ASN A 100 26.11 6.06 -10.02
N ASP A 101 25.18 6.35 -10.93
CA ASP A 101 24.99 7.69 -11.53
C ASP A 101 23.55 8.19 -11.41
N SER A 102 22.80 7.74 -10.40
CA SER A 102 21.40 8.12 -10.21
C SER A 102 21.02 8.08 -8.72
N ASP A 103 20.09 8.95 -8.32
CA ASP A 103 19.42 8.88 -7.02
C ASP A 103 18.39 7.74 -6.94
N LEU A 104 18.18 7.02 -8.04
CA LEU A 104 17.33 5.85 -8.10
C LEU A 104 17.97 4.60 -7.53
N ILE A 105 17.11 3.79 -6.93
CA ILE A 105 17.42 2.52 -6.28
C ILE A 105 16.69 1.44 -7.06
N VAL A 106 17.41 0.51 -7.67
CA VAL A 106 16.80 -0.65 -8.32
C VAL A 106 16.14 -1.54 -7.28
N VAL A 107 14.89 -1.92 -7.53
CA VAL A 107 14.10 -2.83 -6.70
C VAL A 107 14.04 -4.20 -7.37
N ASN A 108 14.67 -5.19 -6.74
CA ASN A 108 14.65 -6.58 -7.17
C ASN A 108 13.67 -7.34 -6.28
N ASN A 109 12.46 -7.55 -6.77
CA ASN A 109 11.46 -8.37 -6.11
C ASN A 109 11.56 -9.81 -6.61
N TYR A 110 11.35 -10.77 -5.73
CA TYR A 110 11.31 -12.18 -6.04
C TYR A 110 10.16 -12.83 -5.29
N ALA A 111 9.46 -13.76 -5.93
CA ALA A 111 8.48 -14.64 -5.30
C ALA A 111 8.36 -15.96 -6.08
N ASN A 112 7.62 -16.91 -5.54
CA ASN A 112 7.23 -18.14 -6.23
C ASN A 112 5.71 -18.18 -6.44
N ASP A 113 5.30 -18.72 -7.58
CA ASP A 113 3.89 -18.95 -7.91
C ASP A 113 3.45 -20.37 -7.52
N GLY A 114 2.26 -20.48 -6.93
CA GLY A 114 1.56 -21.71 -6.59
C GLY A 114 2.08 -22.46 -5.36
N ALA A 115 3.38 -22.43 -5.09
CA ALA A 115 4.00 -23.15 -3.98
C ALA A 115 5.39 -22.61 -3.61
N VAL A 116 5.88 -23.00 -2.42
CA VAL A 116 7.29 -22.84 -2.02
C VAL A 116 8.19 -23.56 -3.03
N ASN A 117 9.18 -22.85 -3.58
CA ASN A 117 10.05 -23.30 -4.67
C ASN A 117 9.31 -23.62 -5.98
N GLY A 118 8.11 -23.06 -6.18
CA GLY A 118 7.42 -23.05 -7.47
C GLY A 118 8.12 -22.17 -8.52
N PRO A 119 7.50 -21.95 -9.68
CA PRO A 119 8.04 -21.06 -10.71
C PRO A 119 8.35 -19.67 -10.14
N THR A 120 9.51 -19.14 -10.51
CA THR A 120 9.96 -17.82 -10.05
C THR A 120 9.22 -16.71 -10.79
N ILE A 121 8.70 -15.75 -10.03
CA ILE A 121 8.08 -14.51 -10.54
C ILE A 121 8.77 -13.29 -9.90
N GLY A 122 8.60 -12.12 -10.51
CA GLY A 122 9.18 -10.85 -10.04
C GLY A 122 10.13 -10.20 -11.04
N THR A 123 11.15 -9.51 -10.52
CA THR A 123 12.13 -8.76 -11.32
C THR A 123 12.86 -9.70 -12.29
N GLY A 124 12.98 -9.29 -13.56
CA GLY A 124 13.56 -10.11 -14.64
C GLY A 124 12.65 -11.14 -15.32
N THR A 125 11.41 -11.35 -14.85
CA THR A 125 10.39 -12.13 -15.59
C THR A 125 9.66 -11.23 -16.61
N GLN A 126 9.02 -11.74 -17.67
CA GLN A 126 8.51 -10.95 -18.81
C GLN A 126 7.30 -10.00 -18.51
N SER A 127 7.31 -9.32 -17.37
CA SER A 127 6.32 -8.33 -16.96
C SER A 127 6.88 -6.90 -17.06
N ILE A 128 6.04 -5.93 -17.36
CA ILE A 128 6.38 -4.48 -17.31
C ILE A 128 6.72 -3.99 -15.88
N PHE A 129 6.40 -4.80 -14.86
CA PHE A 129 6.79 -4.58 -13.46
C PHE A 129 8.13 -5.22 -13.09
N SER A 130 8.81 -5.84 -14.05
CA SER A 130 10.04 -6.60 -13.78
C SER A 130 11.28 -5.73 -13.59
N ASN A 131 11.19 -4.41 -13.81
CA ASN A 131 12.30 -3.49 -13.57
C ASN A 131 11.77 -2.22 -12.88
N LEU A 132 11.70 -2.28 -11.56
CA LEU A 132 11.23 -1.20 -10.69
C LEU A 132 12.39 -0.42 -10.12
N CYS A 133 12.18 0.89 -10.00
CA CYS A 133 13.09 1.81 -9.34
C CYS A 133 12.34 2.52 -8.21
N ALA A 134 13.05 2.75 -7.11
CA ALA A 134 12.60 3.53 -5.99
C ALA A 134 13.44 4.81 -5.87
N LYS A 135 12.86 5.83 -5.23
CA LYS A 135 13.54 7.08 -4.88
C LYS A 135 13.08 7.53 -3.49
N GLN A 136 14.02 8.01 -2.67
CA GLN A 136 13.67 8.71 -1.44
C GLN A 136 13.27 10.15 -1.79
N LYS A 137 12.03 10.53 -1.50
CA LYS A 137 11.47 11.85 -1.86
C LYS A 137 12.02 12.96 -0.97
N GLU A 138 12.33 12.63 0.29
CA GLU A 138 12.88 13.53 1.28
C GLU A 138 13.95 12.79 2.10
N VAL A 139 15.18 13.30 2.07
CA VAL A 139 16.33 12.69 2.74
C VAL A 139 16.07 12.60 4.25
N GLY A 140 16.40 11.46 4.84
CA GLY A 140 16.17 11.21 6.27
C GLY A 140 14.75 10.75 6.63
N THR A 141 13.86 10.55 5.64
CA THR A 141 12.50 10.07 5.88
C THR A 141 12.23 8.74 5.19
N GLY A 142 11.29 7.95 5.71
CA GLY A 142 10.73 6.75 5.09
C GLY A 142 9.85 7.03 3.88
N ASN A 143 9.83 8.26 3.34
CA ASN A 143 9.00 8.65 2.20
C ASN A 143 9.66 8.22 0.88
N LEU A 144 9.47 6.95 0.51
CA LEU A 144 9.92 6.44 -0.77
C LEU A 144 8.80 6.50 -1.81
N ALA A 145 9.19 6.51 -3.08
CA ALA A 145 8.28 6.38 -4.21
C ALA A 145 8.82 5.34 -5.19
N VAL A 146 7.93 4.55 -5.79
CA VAL A 146 8.27 3.42 -6.68
C VAL A 146 7.56 3.56 -8.01
N ALA A 147 8.29 3.31 -9.10
CA ALA A 147 7.76 3.21 -10.46
C ALA A 147 8.66 2.32 -11.33
N PRO A 148 8.20 1.87 -12.51
CA PRO A 148 9.07 1.26 -13.51
C PRO A 148 10.27 2.16 -13.85
N CYS A 149 11.48 1.59 -13.84
CA CYS A 149 12.73 2.33 -14.08
C CYS A 149 12.76 3.07 -15.42
N PHE A 150 12.04 2.58 -16.43
CA PHE A 150 12.05 3.21 -17.77
C PHE A 150 11.49 4.64 -17.74
N PHE A 151 10.64 5.00 -16.78
CA PHE A 151 10.12 6.36 -16.63
C PHE A 151 11.20 7.38 -16.25
N ASP A 152 12.32 6.93 -15.71
CA ASP A 152 13.48 7.79 -15.46
C ASP A 152 14.13 8.27 -16.77
N LYS A 153 14.27 7.37 -17.75
CA LYS A 153 14.78 7.72 -19.09
C LYS A 153 13.92 8.75 -19.80
N LEU A 154 12.63 8.81 -19.46
CA LEU A 154 11.69 9.81 -19.96
C LEU A 154 11.61 11.07 -19.08
N ARG A 155 12.32 11.13 -17.95
CA ARG A 155 12.23 12.20 -16.93
C ARG A 155 10.81 12.39 -16.38
N LEU A 156 10.04 11.31 -16.30
CA LEU A 156 8.66 11.29 -15.81
C LEU A 156 8.52 10.57 -14.46
N PHE A 157 9.61 10.03 -13.91
CA PHE A 157 9.59 9.20 -12.69
C PHE A 157 8.81 9.86 -11.56
N ASP A 158 9.14 11.11 -11.20
CA ASP A 158 8.50 11.81 -10.09
C ASP A 158 7.00 12.12 -10.30
N LEU A 159 6.50 12.06 -11.54
CA LEU A 159 5.09 12.30 -11.87
C LEU A 159 4.24 11.03 -11.77
N VAL A 160 4.86 9.85 -11.96
CA VAL A 160 4.14 8.57 -12.04
C VAL A 160 4.42 7.65 -10.85
N ALA A 161 5.50 7.90 -10.11
CA ALA A 161 5.88 7.09 -8.97
C ALA A 161 4.80 7.10 -7.89
N GLY A 162 4.39 5.90 -7.51
CA GLY A 162 3.46 5.68 -6.41
C GLY A 162 4.16 5.78 -5.07
N PRO A 163 3.42 6.13 -4.00
CA PRO A 163 3.98 6.13 -2.65
C PRO A 163 4.39 4.71 -2.22
N TYR A 164 5.50 4.63 -1.48
CA TYR A 164 6.01 3.42 -0.86
C TYR A 164 6.65 3.81 0.47
N TRP A 165 5.84 3.88 1.50
CA TRP A 165 6.18 4.52 2.77
C TRP A 165 6.65 3.50 3.80
N VAL A 166 7.82 3.70 4.37
CA VAL A 166 8.19 3.04 5.63
C VAL A 166 7.46 3.75 6.75
N VAL A 167 6.51 3.07 7.40
CA VAL A 167 5.62 3.65 8.43
C VAL A 167 6.03 3.24 9.85
N SER A 168 6.86 2.21 9.98
CA SER A 168 7.55 1.87 11.23
C SER A 168 8.75 0.98 10.95
N ILE A 169 9.78 1.01 11.80
CA ILE A 169 11.00 0.21 11.64
C ILE A 169 11.66 -0.06 12.99
N ASP A 170 12.51 -1.10 13.04
CA ASP A 170 13.53 -1.21 14.08
C ASP A 170 14.61 -0.13 13.89
N GLU A 171 14.46 0.98 14.60
CA GLU A 171 15.39 2.12 14.54
C GLU A 171 16.85 1.74 14.90
N LYS A 172 17.05 0.67 15.68
CA LYS A 172 18.38 0.28 16.15
C LYS A 172 19.11 -0.64 15.20
N ASN A 173 18.49 -1.74 14.76
CA ASN A 173 19.18 -2.75 13.95
C ASN A 173 18.58 -2.91 12.55
N TYR A 174 17.45 -2.26 12.25
CA TYR A 174 16.75 -2.42 10.98
C TYR A 174 16.44 -3.91 10.72
N SER A 175 16.08 -4.63 11.79
CA SER A 175 15.77 -6.07 11.77
C SER A 175 14.37 -6.37 11.23
N TRP A 176 13.44 -5.42 11.35
CA TRP A 176 12.09 -5.48 10.81
C TRP A 176 11.65 -4.10 10.31
N ALA A 177 10.70 -4.07 9.37
CA ALA A 177 10.11 -2.84 8.85
C ALA A 177 8.64 -3.07 8.44
N ILE A 178 7.85 -2.01 8.53
CA ILE A 178 6.46 -1.98 8.06
C ILE A 178 6.38 -1.00 6.91
N VAL A 179 5.89 -1.49 5.77
CA VAL A 179 5.79 -0.70 4.55
C VAL A 179 4.35 -0.59 4.12
N SER A 180 3.92 0.62 3.73
CA SER A 180 2.60 0.88 3.17
C SER A 180 2.73 1.46 1.76
N GLY A 181 1.89 1.01 0.83
CA GLY A 181 1.78 1.59 -0.50
C GLY A 181 1.18 2.99 -0.52
N GLY A 182 0.99 3.62 0.65
CA GLY A 182 0.54 5.00 0.82
C GLY A 182 -0.37 5.18 2.03
N GLN A 183 -1.29 6.12 1.90
CA GLN A 183 -2.29 6.42 2.92
C GLN A 183 -3.38 5.33 2.97
N PRO A 184 -3.75 4.79 4.14
CA PRO A 184 -4.92 3.92 4.25
C PRO A 184 -6.21 4.73 4.03
N LYS A 185 -6.94 4.42 2.96
CA LYS A 185 -8.14 5.18 2.55
C LYS A 185 -9.44 4.38 2.66
N VAL A 186 -9.36 3.07 2.87
CA VAL A 186 -10.52 2.17 2.89
C VAL A 186 -10.83 1.79 4.32
N VAL A 187 -11.97 2.24 4.85
CA VAL A 187 -12.44 1.85 6.19
C VAL A 187 -12.80 0.37 6.18
N LYS A 188 -12.24 -0.39 7.13
CA LYS A 188 -12.53 -1.83 7.33
C LYS A 188 -13.17 -2.10 8.70
N GLN A 189 -12.92 -1.21 9.66
CA GLN A 189 -13.55 -1.23 10.98
C GLN A 189 -13.88 0.20 11.41
N GLU A 190 -15.02 0.40 12.06
CA GLU A 190 -15.50 1.74 12.44
C GLU A 190 -15.04 2.16 13.85
N ASP A 191 -14.97 1.24 14.82
CA ASP A 191 -14.65 1.53 16.22
C ASP A 191 -13.71 0.46 16.86
N PRO A 192 -12.43 0.78 17.13
CA PRO A 192 -11.73 1.97 16.63
C PRO A 192 -11.70 1.98 15.09
N THR A 193 -11.61 3.17 14.51
CA THR A 193 -11.52 3.30 13.05
C THR A 193 -10.19 2.73 12.55
N LEU A 194 -10.26 1.61 11.84
CA LEU A 194 -9.12 0.99 11.19
C LEU A 194 -9.34 0.95 9.68
N CYS A 195 -8.31 1.36 8.95
CA CYS A 195 -8.36 1.48 7.51
C CYS A 195 -7.24 0.70 6.84
N THR A 196 -7.41 0.40 5.56
CA THR A 196 -6.38 -0.22 4.76
C THR A 196 -6.06 0.59 3.51
N THR A 197 -4.91 0.29 2.92
CA THR A 197 -4.57 0.73 1.56
C THR A 197 -5.61 0.20 0.57
N LYS A 198 -5.74 0.86 -0.59
CA LYS A 198 -6.78 0.43 -1.54
C LYS A 198 -6.45 -0.97 -2.09
N GLU A 199 -7.47 -1.80 -2.24
CA GLU A 199 -7.42 -2.96 -3.11
C GLU A 199 -7.59 -2.41 -4.54
N GLY A 200 -6.53 -2.48 -5.34
CA GLY A 200 -6.63 -2.00 -6.72
C GLY A 200 -7.17 -3.09 -7.64
N ASN A 201 -7.78 -2.66 -8.76
CA ASN A 201 -8.48 -3.60 -9.66
C ASN A 201 -7.81 -3.71 -11.04
N SER A 202 -6.73 -2.96 -11.28
CA SER A 202 -6.02 -2.93 -12.56
C SER A 202 -4.61 -2.34 -12.42
N PHE A 203 -3.82 -2.45 -13.49
CA PHE A 203 -2.51 -1.81 -13.63
C PHE A 203 -2.52 -0.32 -13.25
N LEU A 204 -3.54 0.43 -13.71
CA LEU A 204 -3.67 1.86 -13.46
C LEU A 204 -4.00 2.19 -11.99
N ASP A 205 -4.36 1.18 -11.22
CA ASP A 205 -4.80 1.28 -9.84
C ASP A 205 -3.74 0.76 -8.85
N THR A 206 -2.48 0.62 -9.29
CA THR A 206 -1.37 0.11 -8.48
C THR A 206 -0.94 1.06 -7.36
N ASN A 207 -0.86 2.37 -7.63
CA ASN A 207 -0.34 3.37 -6.68
C ASN A 207 -1.29 3.59 -5.50
N GLY A 208 -0.84 3.42 -4.26
CA GLY A 208 -1.73 3.51 -3.09
C GLY A 208 -2.20 2.16 -2.56
N SER A 209 -1.71 1.04 -3.11
CA SER A 209 -2.07 -0.33 -2.72
C SER A 209 -0.91 -1.08 -2.09
N GLY A 210 -1.26 -2.00 -1.19
CA GLY A 210 -0.34 -2.93 -0.55
C GLY A 210 0.14 -2.46 0.83
N LEU A 211 0.37 -3.44 1.69
CA LEU A 211 0.82 -3.29 3.06
C LEU A 211 1.69 -4.52 3.35
N TRP A 212 2.88 -4.32 3.89
CA TRP A 212 3.85 -5.39 4.06
C TRP A 212 4.53 -5.34 5.43
N LEU A 213 4.78 -6.52 5.97
CA LEU A 213 5.63 -6.76 7.14
C LEU A 213 6.92 -7.42 6.69
N PHE A 214 8.03 -6.71 6.84
CA PHE A 214 9.35 -7.16 6.42
C PHE A 214 10.21 -7.53 7.62
N THR A 215 11.07 -8.53 7.45
CA THR A 215 12.15 -8.87 8.37
C THR A 215 13.44 -9.16 7.63
N ARG A 216 14.57 -9.09 8.35
CA ARG A 216 15.88 -9.53 7.85
C ARG A 216 16.05 -11.04 7.87
N GLU A 217 15.27 -11.73 8.68
CA GLU A 217 15.26 -13.18 8.74
C GLU A 217 14.18 -13.76 7.83
N PRO A 218 14.48 -14.85 7.08
CA PRO A 218 13.49 -15.57 6.29
C PRO A 218 12.24 -15.95 7.07
N GLN A 219 12.43 -16.50 8.27
CA GLN A 219 11.35 -16.89 9.18
C GLN A 219 11.48 -16.04 10.43
N ALA A 220 10.59 -15.06 10.57
CA ALA A 220 10.57 -14.20 11.75
C ALA A 220 10.00 -14.91 12.97
N ASP A 221 10.44 -14.48 14.15
CA ASP A 221 9.80 -14.85 15.40
C ASP A 221 8.31 -14.40 15.40
N PRO A 222 7.36 -15.27 15.79
CA PRO A 222 5.95 -14.91 15.89
C PRO A 222 5.68 -13.65 16.73
N GLU A 223 6.45 -13.41 17.79
CA GLU A 223 6.33 -12.22 18.63
C GLU A 223 6.68 -10.95 17.85
N THR A 224 7.68 -11.02 16.95
CA THR A 224 8.04 -9.89 16.08
C THR A 224 6.92 -9.57 15.10
N ILE A 225 6.27 -10.59 14.54
CA ILE A 225 5.11 -10.42 13.65
C ILE A 225 3.94 -9.78 14.42
N SER A 226 3.58 -10.32 15.58
CA SER A 226 2.49 -9.77 16.41
C SER A 226 2.78 -8.34 16.86
N MET A 227 4.02 -8.02 17.20
CA MET A 227 4.44 -6.66 17.53
C MET A 227 4.23 -5.71 16.34
N MET A 228 4.60 -6.10 15.11
CA MET A 228 4.35 -5.29 13.92
C MET A 228 2.85 -5.10 13.62
N GLU A 229 2.02 -6.12 13.82
CA GLU A 229 0.55 -6.02 13.65
C GLU A 229 -0.08 -5.08 14.69
N ASN A 230 0.41 -5.09 15.92
CA ASN A 230 -0.01 -4.14 16.95
C ASN A 230 0.38 -2.72 16.57
N LYS A 231 1.62 -2.50 16.09
CA LYS A 231 2.06 -1.18 15.59
C LYS A 231 1.21 -0.69 14.43
N LEU A 232 0.83 -1.56 13.50
CA LEU A 232 -0.11 -1.19 12.42
C LEU A 232 -1.45 -0.72 12.98
N THR A 233 -2.01 -1.44 13.95
CA THR A 233 -3.28 -1.10 14.59
C THR A 233 -3.20 0.25 15.32
N GLU A 234 -2.10 0.51 16.04
CA GLU A 234 -1.82 1.80 16.70
C GLU A 234 -1.76 2.96 15.71
N LEU A 235 -1.21 2.72 14.52
CA LEU A 235 -1.16 3.69 13.41
C LEU A 235 -2.51 3.85 12.69
N GLY A 236 -3.52 3.03 13.01
CA GLY A 236 -4.84 3.08 12.39
C GLY A 236 -5.00 2.20 11.16
N PHE A 237 -4.08 1.26 10.92
CA PHE A 237 -4.22 0.26 9.88
C PHE A 237 -5.05 -0.94 10.34
N TYR A 238 -5.90 -1.45 9.45
CA TYR A 238 -6.58 -2.72 9.59
C TYR A 238 -5.66 -3.87 9.15
N THR A 239 -5.40 -4.82 10.05
CA THR A 239 -4.49 -5.95 9.81
C THR A 239 -5.18 -7.21 9.32
N GLY A 240 -6.52 -7.30 9.39
CA GLY A 240 -7.25 -8.52 9.05
C GLY A 240 -7.16 -8.97 7.58
N ASP A 241 -6.70 -8.09 6.69
CA ASP A 241 -6.46 -8.42 5.27
C ASP A 241 -5.02 -8.91 5.01
N LEU A 242 -4.13 -8.89 6.01
CA LEU A 242 -2.76 -9.41 5.87
C LEU A 242 -2.79 -10.94 5.72
N LYS A 243 -2.16 -11.43 4.65
CA LYS A 243 -1.95 -12.84 4.38
C LYS A 243 -0.53 -13.23 4.75
N ASN A 244 -0.38 -14.47 5.24
CA ASN A 244 0.94 -15.04 5.49
C ASN A 244 1.69 -15.23 4.17
N VAL A 245 2.98 -14.92 4.18
CA VAL A 245 3.91 -15.31 3.13
C VAL A 245 4.65 -16.55 3.59
N SER A 246 4.62 -17.61 2.78
CA SER A 246 5.30 -18.86 3.12
C SER A 246 6.80 -18.75 2.84
N GLN A 247 7.61 -18.70 3.90
CA GLN A 247 9.07 -18.62 3.84
C GLN A 247 9.77 -19.94 4.21
N ALA A 248 9.11 -20.81 4.96
CA ALA A 248 9.67 -22.08 5.39
C ALA A 248 9.98 -22.99 4.19
N GLY A 249 11.21 -23.49 4.09
CA GLY A 249 11.66 -24.37 3.00
C GLY A 249 12.02 -23.66 1.69
N CYS A 250 11.98 -22.33 1.65
CA CYS A 250 12.40 -21.56 0.49
C CYS A 250 13.91 -21.69 0.24
N THR A 251 14.26 -22.01 -1.00
CA THR A 251 15.66 -22.08 -1.48
C THR A 251 16.13 -20.75 -2.08
N TYR A 252 15.20 -19.88 -2.47
CA TYR A 252 15.46 -18.60 -3.13
C TYR A 252 16.31 -18.71 -4.40
N ASN A 253 16.22 -19.85 -5.10
CA ASN A 253 16.96 -20.06 -6.34
C ASN A 253 16.64 -18.96 -7.36
N GLY A 254 17.68 -18.25 -7.82
CA GLY A 254 17.57 -17.14 -8.77
C GLY A 254 17.26 -15.77 -8.15
N ALA A 255 17.06 -15.69 -6.83
CA ALA A 255 16.88 -14.41 -6.15
C ALA A 255 18.21 -13.63 -6.05
N ASN A 256 18.16 -12.32 -6.23
CA ASN A 256 19.29 -11.42 -6.00
C ASN A 256 19.29 -10.98 -4.54
N LEU A 257 19.87 -11.79 -3.64
CA LEU A 257 19.88 -11.52 -2.20
C LEU A 257 21.17 -10.81 -1.75
N LYS A 258 21.05 -9.93 -0.76
CA LYS A 258 22.13 -9.28 -0.02
C LYS A 258 22.14 -9.77 1.42
N ALA A 259 23.31 -10.16 1.91
CA ALA A 259 23.54 -10.73 3.24
C ALA A 259 23.86 -9.67 4.30
#